data_AF-A0A379TR47-F1
#
_entry.id   AF-A0A379TR47-F1
#
_cell.length_a   1.000
_cell.length_b   1.000
_cell.length_c   1.000
_cell.angle_alpha   90.00
_cell.angle_beta   90.00
_cell.angle_gamma   90.00
#
_symmetry.space_group_name_H-M   'P 1'
#
loop_
_entity.id
_entity.type
_entity.pdbx_description
1 polymer ?
#
loop_
_entity_poly.entity_id
_entity_poly.type
_entity_poly.pdbx_seq_one_letter_code
_entity_poly.pdbx_strand_id
1 'polypeptide(L)'
;MRPATFEPQQIIEAGLALQAEGRNITGFALRNRIGGGNPGRLKQVWDEYLSSQTEVTAEPVAELPVEVAEEVKAVSSALAERISQLATELNDKAVRAAERRVAEVTRAAGEQTAQAERELADAAQTVDDLEETLDTLRDEHSTTLAALDDSRGKEQAQAVELAQLRERLAATEKQLGESEKAGKEAAEQHRQQQADLQKRLDTAENKLAEATTRHAAELQGVREQYAGEVKELKAQHARTESDLQKRLDAAENKLAETATRHAAELQGAREQHTGEIKELKAQHARNESDLQKRLDTELKTRQTALDKALKEATDAREAKAAMTGELKALKAHNEQLAALLAGKQNRQRQK
;
A
#
# COMPACT_ATOMS: atom_id res chain seq x y z
N MET A 1 131.30 65.17 -63.71
CA MET A 1 131.50 65.22 -65.18
C MET A 1 130.89 66.51 -65.70
N ARG A 2 131.67 67.37 -66.37
CA ARG A 2 131.13 68.57 -67.04
C ARG A 2 130.42 68.11 -68.33
N PRO A 3 129.15 68.46 -68.58
CA PRO A 3 128.47 68.05 -69.81
C PRO A 3 129.18 68.65 -71.03
N ALA A 4 129.38 67.83 -72.07
CA ALA A 4 129.92 68.29 -73.34
C ALA A 4 129.02 69.40 -73.91
N THR A 5 129.58 70.58 -74.10
CA THR A 5 128.93 71.70 -74.78
C THR A 5 129.15 71.54 -76.26
N PHE A 6 128.09 71.19 -76.99
CA PHE A 6 128.09 71.14 -78.44
C PHE A 6 127.81 72.53 -79.01
N GLU A 7 128.48 72.84 -80.12
CA GLU A 7 128.28 74.08 -80.87
C GLU A 7 126.89 74.12 -81.51
N PRO A 8 126.23 75.29 -81.61
CA PRO A 8 124.89 75.41 -82.19
C PRO A 8 124.76 74.77 -83.58
N GLN A 9 125.81 74.89 -84.42
CA GLN A 9 125.84 74.33 -85.77
C GLN A 9 125.72 72.80 -85.78
N GLN A 10 126.37 72.11 -84.83
CA GLN A 10 126.32 70.65 -84.70
C GLN A 10 124.95 70.16 -84.28
N ILE A 11 124.22 70.97 -83.49
CA ILE A 11 122.86 70.68 -83.05
C ILE A 11 121.90 70.82 -84.24
N ILE A 12 122.11 71.83 -85.08
CA ILE A 12 121.34 72.07 -86.31
C ILE A 12 121.56 70.95 -87.32
N GLU A 13 122.81 70.54 -87.59
CA GLU A 13 123.12 69.42 -88.50
C GLU A 13 122.48 68.11 -88.03
N ALA A 14 122.52 67.84 -86.72
CA ALA A 14 121.86 66.67 -86.15
C ALA A 14 120.34 66.71 -86.28
N GLY A 15 119.72 67.89 -86.13
CA GLY A 15 118.29 68.07 -86.35
C GLY A 15 117.89 67.92 -87.82
N LEU A 16 118.67 68.46 -88.74
CA LEU A 16 118.47 68.28 -90.19
C LEU A 16 118.62 66.80 -90.60
N ALA A 17 119.60 66.08 -90.04
CA ALA A 17 119.76 64.65 -90.29
C ALA A 17 118.56 63.83 -89.76
N LEU A 18 118.03 64.18 -88.57
CA LEU A 18 116.81 63.56 -88.04
C LEU A 18 115.57 63.87 -88.89
N GLN A 19 115.50 65.09 -89.46
CA GLN A 19 114.45 65.50 -90.39
C GLN A 19 114.51 64.72 -91.72
N ALA A 20 115.71 64.54 -92.28
CA ALA A 20 115.93 63.78 -93.51
C ALA A 20 115.55 62.29 -93.35
N GLU A 21 115.65 61.75 -92.14
CA GLU A 21 115.21 60.39 -91.80
C GLU A 21 113.72 60.29 -91.44
N GLY A 22 112.96 61.40 -91.51
CA GLY A 22 111.54 61.45 -91.16
C GLY A 22 111.25 61.19 -89.68
N ARG A 23 112.23 61.37 -88.78
CA ARG A 23 112.08 61.14 -87.34
C ARG A 23 111.70 62.43 -86.63
N ASN A 24 110.85 62.32 -85.60
CA ASN A 24 110.44 63.45 -84.77
C ASN A 24 111.63 64.06 -84.00
N ILE A 25 111.82 65.38 -84.17
CA ILE A 25 112.97 66.12 -83.64
C ILE A 25 112.65 66.62 -82.23
N THR A 26 112.84 65.72 -81.26
CA THR A 26 112.74 66.01 -79.83
C THR A 26 114.13 66.24 -79.22
N GLY A 27 114.22 66.92 -78.08
CA GLY A 27 115.50 67.14 -77.39
C GLY A 27 116.27 65.85 -77.08
N PHE A 28 115.57 64.75 -76.85
CA PHE A 28 116.16 63.41 -76.66
C PHE A 28 116.63 62.78 -77.98
N ALA A 29 115.90 62.98 -79.08
CA ALA A 29 116.34 62.50 -80.40
C ALA A 29 117.64 63.21 -80.83
N LEU A 30 117.73 64.53 -80.59
CA LEU A 30 118.94 65.32 -80.82
C LEU A 30 120.12 64.83 -79.96
N ARG A 31 119.87 64.54 -78.67
CA ARG A 31 120.88 63.97 -77.77
C ARG A 31 121.38 62.61 -78.27
N ASN A 32 120.47 61.74 -78.73
CA ASN A 32 120.82 60.41 -79.24
C ASN A 32 121.64 60.47 -80.54
N ARG A 33 121.42 61.50 -81.37
CA ARG A 33 122.18 61.70 -82.61
C ARG A 33 123.58 62.27 -82.37
N ILE A 34 123.70 63.24 -81.45
CA ILE A 34 124.95 63.96 -81.17
C ILE A 34 125.83 63.20 -80.15
N GLY A 35 125.25 62.27 -79.40
CA GLY A 35 125.97 61.41 -78.45
C GLY A 35 126.09 61.97 -77.04
N GLY A 36 125.43 63.10 -76.72
CA GLY A 36 125.48 63.70 -75.38
C GLY A 36 124.80 65.07 -75.30
N GLY A 37 124.87 65.72 -74.14
CA GLY A 37 124.33 67.07 -73.92
C GLY A 37 122.99 67.11 -73.18
N ASN A 38 122.56 68.32 -72.80
CA ASN A 38 121.27 68.54 -72.11
C ASN A 38 120.12 68.62 -73.15
N PRO A 39 119.12 67.72 -73.11
CA PRO A 39 117.99 67.72 -74.05
C PRO A 39 117.24 69.04 -74.16
N GLY A 40 117.13 69.80 -73.05
CA GLY A 40 116.45 71.10 -73.03
C GLY A 40 117.19 72.14 -73.87
N ARG A 41 118.51 72.25 -73.70
CA ARG A 41 119.34 73.17 -74.50
C ARG A 41 119.37 72.77 -75.98
N LEU A 42 119.46 71.46 -76.28
CA LEU A 42 119.45 70.96 -77.65
C LEU A 42 118.14 71.30 -78.36
N LYS A 43 117.00 71.09 -77.68
CA LYS A 43 115.68 71.43 -78.21
C LYS A 43 115.52 72.94 -78.36
N GLN A 44 115.99 73.73 -77.40
CA GLN A 44 115.94 75.19 -77.47
C GLN A 44 116.70 75.73 -78.68
N VAL A 45 117.94 75.30 -78.92
CA VAL A 45 118.74 75.74 -80.08
C VAL A 45 118.10 75.29 -81.40
N TRP A 46 117.52 74.09 -81.44
CA TRP A 46 116.79 73.61 -82.61
C TRP A 46 115.49 74.39 -82.85
N ASP A 47 114.76 74.74 -81.79
CA ASP A 47 113.55 75.56 -81.89
C ASP A 47 113.90 77.02 -82.24
N GLU A 48 115.04 77.54 -81.77
CA GLU A 48 115.60 78.82 -82.22
C GLU A 48 115.97 78.76 -83.70
N TYR A 49 116.61 77.69 -84.16
CA TYR A 49 116.91 77.48 -85.59
C TYR A 49 115.63 77.37 -86.43
N LEU A 50 114.63 76.60 -85.98
CA LEU A 50 113.32 76.54 -86.62
C LEU A 50 112.66 77.91 -86.64
N SER A 51 112.73 78.67 -85.55
CA SER A 51 112.15 80.02 -85.49
C SER A 51 112.89 81.02 -86.38
N SER A 52 114.22 80.88 -86.54
CA SER A 52 115.01 81.70 -87.47
C SER A 52 114.83 81.28 -88.93
N GLN A 53 114.54 80.00 -89.19
CA GLN A 53 114.06 79.53 -90.49
C GLN A 53 112.62 79.96 -90.76
N THR A 54 111.85 80.15 -89.70
CA THR A 54 110.47 80.67 -89.72
C THR A 54 110.48 82.16 -89.41
N GLU A 55 111.50 82.89 -89.86
CA GLU A 55 111.25 84.25 -90.34
C GLU A 55 110.28 84.10 -91.52
N VAL A 56 108.98 84.10 -91.19
CA VAL A 56 107.97 84.51 -92.13
C VAL A 56 108.29 85.97 -92.40
N THR A 57 109.20 86.22 -93.33
CA THR A 57 109.10 87.39 -94.17
C THR A 57 107.70 87.31 -94.72
N ALA A 58 106.77 88.06 -94.11
CA ALA A 58 105.55 88.41 -94.79
C ALA A 58 106.03 89.19 -96.03
N GLU A 59 106.23 88.47 -97.14
CA GLU A 59 106.11 89.10 -98.45
C GLU A 59 104.82 89.90 -98.36
N PRO A 60 104.83 91.19 -98.70
CA PRO A 60 103.59 91.92 -98.82
C PRO A 60 102.79 91.14 -99.84
N VAL A 61 101.79 90.39 -99.38
CA VAL A 61 100.79 89.77 -100.24
C VAL A 61 100.37 90.92 -101.12
N ALA A 62 100.72 90.85 -102.41
CA ALA A 62 100.31 91.85 -103.37
C ALA A 62 98.82 92.02 -103.11
N GLU A 63 98.44 93.23 -102.67
CA GLU A 63 97.05 93.54 -102.39
C GLU A 63 96.27 92.98 -103.57
N LEU A 64 95.38 92.02 -103.29
CA LEU A 64 94.50 91.51 -104.31
C LEU A 64 93.92 92.75 -104.98
N PRO A 65 93.99 92.88 -106.32
CA PRO A 65 93.43 94.01 -107.02
C PRO A 65 92.07 94.34 -106.40
N VAL A 66 91.82 95.62 -106.13
CA VAL A 66 90.71 96.06 -105.26
C VAL A 66 89.40 95.40 -105.66
N GLU A 67 89.21 95.17 -106.96
CA GLU A 67 88.07 94.46 -107.55
C GLU A 67 87.94 93.01 -107.05
N VAL A 68 89.03 92.26 -106.96
CA VAL A 68 89.06 90.87 -106.47
C VAL A 68 88.87 90.82 -104.94
N ALA A 69 89.47 91.76 -104.19
CA ALA A 69 89.28 91.84 -102.74
C ALA A 69 87.83 92.20 -102.36
N GLU A 70 87.20 93.11 -103.11
CA GLU A 70 85.79 93.48 -102.93
C GLU A 70 84.85 92.32 -103.27
N GLU A 71 85.11 91.57 -104.36
CA GLU A 71 84.33 90.38 -104.70
C GLU A 71 84.47 89.26 -103.66
N VAL A 72 85.69 88.98 -103.19
CA VAL A 72 85.91 87.98 -102.12
C VAL A 72 85.21 88.43 -100.81
N LYS A 73 85.22 89.72 -100.50
CA LYS A 73 84.51 90.28 -99.35
C LYS A 73 82.98 90.19 -99.51
N ALA A 74 82.46 90.47 -100.70
CA ALA A 74 81.04 90.34 -101.00
C ALA A 74 80.57 88.88 -100.90
N VAL A 75 81.32 87.94 -101.50
CA VAL A 75 81.01 86.50 -101.44
C VAL A 75 81.12 85.95 -100.02
N SER A 76 82.16 86.32 -99.27
CA SER A 76 82.30 85.89 -97.87
C SER A 76 81.20 86.47 -96.96
N SER A 77 80.80 87.73 -97.17
CA SER A 77 79.66 88.34 -96.48
C SER A 77 78.35 87.62 -96.82
N ALA A 78 78.07 87.35 -98.09
CA ALA A 78 76.89 86.63 -98.53
C ALA A 78 76.86 85.18 -98.00
N LEU A 79 78.01 84.51 -97.96
CA LEU A 79 78.13 83.18 -97.39
C LEU A 79 77.92 83.19 -95.86
N ALA A 80 78.49 84.16 -95.15
CA ALA A 80 78.28 84.32 -93.71
C ALA A 80 76.81 84.59 -93.37
N GLU A 81 76.12 85.39 -94.18
CA GLU A 81 74.69 85.66 -94.05
C GLU A 81 73.86 84.39 -94.33
N ARG A 82 74.19 83.63 -95.39
CA ARG A 82 73.55 82.34 -95.70
C ARG A 82 73.75 81.30 -94.59
N ILE A 83 74.96 81.21 -94.02
CA ILE A 83 75.27 80.30 -92.90
C ILE A 83 74.48 80.73 -91.66
N SER A 84 74.41 82.02 -91.36
CA SER A 84 73.65 82.54 -90.22
C SER A 84 72.15 82.23 -90.37
N GLN A 85 71.59 82.46 -91.56
CA GLN A 85 70.19 82.12 -91.87
C GLN A 85 69.93 80.61 -91.75
N LEU A 86 70.79 79.77 -92.31
CA LEU A 86 70.66 78.32 -92.19
C LEU A 86 70.76 77.86 -90.73
N ALA A 87 71.64 78.45 -89.93
CA ALA A 87 71.78 78.16 -88.50
C ALA A 87 70.51 78.53 -87.73
N THR A 88 69.90 79.69 -88.02
CA THR A 88 68.61 80.07 -87.42
C THR A 88 67.49 79.11 -87.81
N GLU A 89 67.39 78.71 -89.08
CA GLU A 89 66.37 77.76 -89.54
C GLU A 89 66.55 76.36 -88.94
N LEU A 90 67.80 75.89 -88.78
CA LEU A 90 68.12 74.63 -88.12
C LEU A 90 67.78 74.69 -86.62
N ASN A 91 68.08 75.81 -85.96
CA ASN A 91 67.72 76.04 -84.57
C ASN A 91 66.19 76.02 -84.39
N ASP A 92 65.45 76.77 -85.21
CA ASP A 92 63.99 76.79 -85.17
C ASP A 92 63.39 75.40 -85.39
N LYS A 93 63.95 74.60 -86.33
CA LYS A 93 63.53 73.21 -86.54
C LYS A 93 63.84 72.32 -85.33
N ALA A 94 65.01 72.47 -84.71
CA ALA A 94 65.40 71.72 -83.53
C ALA A 94 64.53 72.05 -82.32
N VAL A 95 64.24 73.34 -82.09
CA VAL A 95 63.33 73.81 -81.03
C VAL A 95 61.92 73.25 -81.25
N ARG A 96 61.36 73.39 -82.45
CA ARG A 96 60.02 72.83 -82.77
C ARG A 96 59.97 71.31 -82.61
N ALA A 97 61.05 70.60 -82.95
CA ALA A 97 61.13 69.15 -82.76
C ALA A 97 61.21 68.78 -81.27
N ALA A 98 61.99 69.53 -80.48
CA ALA A 98 62.07 69.35 -79.03
C ALA A 98 60.75 69.66 -78.33
N GLU A 99 60.07 70.76 -78.69
CA GLU A 99 58.75 71.14 -78.17
C GLU A 99 57.71 70.07 -78.47
N ARG A 100 57.68 69.53 -79.70
CA ARG A 100 56.79 68.41 -80.04
C ARG A 100 57.08 67.18 -79.18
N ARG A 101 58.36 66.82 -79.02
CA ARG A 101 58.76 65.68 -78.19
C ARG A 101 58.39 65.89 -76.71
N VAL A 102 58.57 67.10 -76.18
CA VAL A 102 58.16 67.45 -74.82
C VAL A 102 56.64 67.38 -74.69
N ALA A 103 55.88 67.91 -75.65
CA ALA A 103 54.42 67.83 -75.64
C ALA A 103 53.91 66.39 -75.69
N GLU A 104 54.54 65.53 -76.50
CA GLU A 104 54.22 64.10 -76.57
C GLU A 104 54.54 63.38 -75.26
N VAL A 105 55.72 63.63 -74.66
CA VAL A 105 56.11 63.03 -73.37
C VAL A 105 55.18 63.49 -72.26
N THR A 106 54.86 64.79 -72.19
CA THR A 106 53.92 65.33 -71.19
C THR A 106 52.52 64.75 -71.37
N ARG A 107 52.05 64.59 -72.61
CA ARG A 107 50.76 63.95 -72.89
C ARG A 107 50.78 62.48 -72.47
N ALA A 108 51.80 61.72 -72.84
CA ALA A 108 51.92 60.31 -72.48
C ALA A 108 52.03 60.11 -70.96
N ALA A 109 52.79 60.96 -70.28
CA ALA A 109 52.89 60.95 -68.82
C ALA A 109 51.54 61.28 -68.17
N GLY A 110 50.81 62.28 -68.69
CA GLY A 110 49.48 62.64 -68.20
C GLY A 110 48.44 61.53 -68.42
N GLU A 111 48.49 60.85 -69.56
CA GLU A 111 47.64 59.67 -69.84
C GLU A 111 47.97 58.51 -68.90
N GLN A 112 49.27 58.27 -68.63
CA GLN A 112 49.71 57.22 -67.72
C GLN A 112 49.31 57.53 -66.26
N THR A 113 49.45 58.78 -65.81
CA THR A 113 49.01 59.17 -64.46
C THR A 113 47.50 59.05 -64.32
N ALA A 114 46.73 59.50 -65.31
CA ALA A 114 45.28 59.37 -65.29
C ALA A 114 44.82 57.91 -65.29
N GLN A 115 45.52 57.03 -66.01
CA GLN A 115 45.25 55.59 -65.97
C GLN A 115 45.58 54.99 -64.60
N ALA A 116 46.75 55.31 -64.03
CA ALA A 116 47.13 54.84 -62.71
C ALA A 116 46.19 55.33 -61.61
N GLU A 117 45.72 56.58 -61.67
CA GLU A 117 44.72 57.12 -60.74
C GLU A 117 43.39 56.37 -60.82
N ARG A 118 42.95 55.99 -62.03
CA ARG A 118 41.74 55.18 -62.21
C ARG A 118 41.92 53.77 -61.62
N GLU A 119 43.02 53.12 -61.93
CA GLU A 119 43.32 51.78 -61.39
C GLU A 119 43.44 51.79 -59.86
N LEU A 120 44.03 52.85 -59.29
CA LEU A 120 44.09 53.03 -57.84
C LEU A 120 42.71 53.27 -57.23
N ALA A 121 41.83 54.03 -57.89
CA ALA A 121 40.46 54.24 -57.43
C ALA A 121 39.64 52.94 -57.46
N ASP A 122 39.76 52.15 -58.53
CA ASP A 122 39.10 50.85 -58.64
C ASP A 122 39.61 49.87 -57.56
N ALA A 123 40.93 49.85 -57.33
CA ALA A 123 41.54 49.04 -56.28
C ALA A 123 41.11 49.47 -54.87
N ALA A 124 41.01 50.77 -54.61
CA ALA A 124 40.51 51.30 -53.34
C ALA A 124 39.06 50.88 -53.10
N GLN A 125 38.20 51.01 -54.12
CA GLN A 125 36.82 50.55 -54.02
C GLN A 125 36.72 49.04 -53.76
N THR A 126 37.57 48.23 -54.40
CA THR A 126 37.57 46.77 -54.13
C THR A 126 38.04 46.44 -52.71
N VAL A 127 38.96 47.22 -52.15
CA VAL A 127 39.36 47.06 -50.74
C VAL A 127 38.20 47.40 -49.81
N ASP A 128 37.51 48.52 -50.04
CA ASP A 128 36.36 48.93 -49.24
C ASP A 128 35.24 47.87 -49.29
N ASP A 129 34.92 47.33 -50.47
CA ASP A 129 33.94 46.26 -50.64
C ASP A 129 34.38 44.97 -49.90
N LEU A 130 35.68 44.63 -49.95
CA LEU A 130 36.22 43.48 -49.22
C LEU A 130 36.20 43.69 -47.70
N GLU A 131 36.44 44.90 -47.22
CA GLU A 131 36.33 45.22 -45.79
C GLU A 131 34.88 45.09 -45.30
N GLU A 132 33.90 45.60 -46.06
CA GLU A 132 32.47 45.47 -45.72
C GLU A 132 32.03 44.00 -45.68
N THR A 133 32.43 43.20 -46.67
CA THR A 133 32.11 41.77 -46.67
C THR A 133 32.77 41.02 -45.51
N LEU A 134 33.99 41.41 -45.14
CA LEU A 134 34.74 40.79 -44.06
C LEU A 134 34.13 41.13 -42.69
N ASP A 135 33.67 42.36 -42.49
CA ASP A 135 32.93 42.74 -41.28
C ASP A 135 31.57 42.06 -41.20
N THR A 136 30.84 41.95 -42.32
CA THR A 136 29.59 41.17 -42.39
C THR A 136 29.81 39.71 -41.99
N LEU A 137 30.84 39.06 -42.54
CA LEU A 137 31.18 37.68 -42.21
C LEU A 137 31.60 37.50 -40.75
N ARG A 138 32.27 38.50 -40.15
CA ARG A 138 32.61 38.48 -38.72
C ARG A 138 31.35 38.55 -37.84
N ASP A 139 30.39 39.40 -38.20
CA ASP A 139 29.15 39.53 -37.46
C ASP A 139 28.28 38.27 -37.58
N GLU A 140 28.20 37.67 -38.77
CA GLU A 140 27.55 36.38 -38.98
C GLU A 140 28.24 35.26 -38.20
N HIS A 141 29.57 35.23 -38.19
CA HIS A 141 30.34 34.26 -37.41
C HIS A 141 30.10 34.41 -35.90
N SER A 142 30.11 35.64 -35.40
CA SER A 142 29.80 35.93 -34.00
C SER A 142 28.39 35.49 -33.62
N THR A 143 27.41 35.77 -34.49
CA THR A 143 26.01 35.40 -34.29
C THR A 143 25.82 33.87 -34.28
N THR A 144 26.46 33.17 -35.22
CA THR A 144 26.39 31.70 -35.30
C THR A 144 27.09 31.02 -34.12
N LEU A 145 28.21 31.56 -33.63
CA LEU A 145 28.85 31.10 -32.39
C LEU A 145 27.93 31.28 -31.18
N ALA A 146 27.30 32.45 -31.04
CA ALA A 146 26.35 32.69 -29.94
C ALA A 146 25.15 31.72 -29.99
N ALA A 147 24.61 31.45 -31.17
CA ALA A 147 23.53 30.48 -31.35
C ALA A 147 23.97 29.03 -31.04
N LEU A 148 25.21 28.66 -31.39
CA LEU A 148 25.79 27.35 -31.08
C LEU A 148 25.94 27.16 -29.57
N ASP A 149 26.45 28.17 -28.86
CA ASP A 149 26.63 28.11 -27.42
C ASP A 149 25.29 28.10 -26.66
N ASP A 150 24.28 28.85 -27.13
CA ASP A 150 22.92 28.77 -26.59
C ASP A 150 22.30 27.37 -26.81
N SER A 151 22.48 26.78 -28.00
CA SER A 151 22.04 25.41 -28.28
C SER A 151 22.73 24.39 -27.37
N ARG A 152 24.05 24.50 -27.18
CA ARG A 152 24.81 23.65 -26.24
C ARG A 152 24.34 23.82 -24.79
N GLY A 153 24.04 25.05 -24.37
CA GLY A 153 23.47 25.32 -23.04
C GLY A 153 22.12 24.65 -22.85
N LYS A 154 21.23 24.71 -23.85
CA LYS A 154 19.94 24.02 -23.85
C LYS A 154 20.09 22.50 -23.82
N GLU A 155 21.01 21.94 -24.61
CA GLU A 155 21.27 20.50 -24.66
C GLU A 155 21.84 20.00 -23.32
N GLN A 156 22.74 20.77 -22.69
CA GLN A 156 23.25 20.46 -21.35
C GLN A 156 22.14 20.53 -20.29
N ALA A 157 21.27 21.52 -20.33
CA ALA A 157 20.12 21.63 -19.42
C ALA A 157 19.18 20.42 -19.58
N GLN A 158 18.83 20.07 -20.83
CA GLN A 158 18.01 18.90 -21.14
C GLN A 158 18.66 17.59 -20.69
N ALA A 159 19.98 17.44 -20.84
CA ALA A 159 20.71 16.26 -20.36
C ALA A 159 20.63 16.11 -18.83
N VAL A 160 20.72 17.22 -18.10
CA VAL A 160 20.55 17.24 -16.64
C VAL A 160 19.12 16.88 -16.24
N GLU A 161 18.11 17.46 -16.90
CA GLU A 161 16.70 17.13 -16.65
C GLU A 161 16.40 15.65 -16.94
N LEU A 162 16.90 15.10 -18.05
CA LEU A 162 16.77 13.68 -18.38
C LEU A 162 17.44 12.78 -17.34
N ALA A 163 18.60 13.17 -16.82
CA ALA A 163 19.27 12.43 -15.74
C ALA A 163 18.43 12.43 -14.45
N GLN A 164 17.89 13.58 -14.06
CA GLN A 164 17.01 13.71 -12.88
C GLN A 164 15.70 12.91 -13.05
N LEU A 165 15.10 12.91 -14.24
CA LEU A 165 13.90 12.13 -14.53
C LEU A 165 14.18 10.63 -14.48
N ARG A 166 15.33 10.18 -15.01
CA ARG A 166 15.77 8.77 -14.91
C ARG A 166 15.99 8.34 -13.46
N GLU A 167 16.60 9.19 -12.64
CA GLU A 167 16.78 8.91 -11.20
C GLU A 167 15.43 8.79 -10.48
N ARG A 168 14.52 9.74 -10.73
CA ARG A 168 13.16 9.68 -10.17
C ARG A 168 12.40 8.43 -10.62
N LEU A 169 12.51 8.07 -11.90
CA LEU A 169 11.90 6.86 -12.43
C LEU A 169 12.43 5.60 -11.72
N ALA A 170 13.76 5.46 -11.62
CA ALA A 170 14.39 4.35 -10.93
C ALA A 170 13.97 4.26 -9.44
N ALA A 171 13.85 5.40 -8.76
CA ALA A 171 13.34 5.45 -7.39
C ALA A 171 11.88 4.98 -7.30
N THR A 172 11.01 5.41 -8.22
CA THR A 172 9.61 4.98 -8.24
C THR A 172 9.44 3.51 -8.60
N GLU A 173 10.25 2.98 -9.54
CA GLU A 173 10.26 1.56 -9.89
C GLU A 173 10.71 0.70 -8.71
N LYS A 174 11.73 1.15 -7.97
CA LYS A 174 12.16 0.49 -6.74
C LYS A 174 11.05 0.47 -5.67
N GLN A 175 10.40 1.60 -5.44
CA GLN A 175 9.29 1.70 -4.49
C GLN A 175 8.11 0.80 -4.90
N LEU A 176 7.77 0.75 -6.19
CA LEU A 176 6.74 -0.14 -6.71
C LEU A 176 7.12 -1.61 -6.47
N GLY A 177 8.36 -1.99 -6.79
CA GLY A 177 8.84 -3.35 -6.55
C GLY A 177 8.85 -3.75 -5.06
N GLU A 178 9.18 -2.83 -4.16
CA GLU A 178 9.09 -3.04 -2.72
C GLU A 178 7.62 -3.18 -2.26
N SER A 179 6.72 -2.32 -2.76
CA SER A 179 5.29 -2.40 -2.47
C SER A 179 4.66 -3.70 -3.00
N GLU A 180 5.05 -4.17 -4.18
CA GLU A 180 4.58 -5.45 -4.73
C GLU A 180 5.06 -6.65 -3.89
N LYS A 181 6.31 -6.62 -3.43
CA LYS A 181 6.85 -7.65 -2.52
C LYS A 181 6.07 -7.65 -1.20
N ALA A 182 5.89 -6.49 -0.58
CA ALA A 182 5.10 -6.35 0.64
C ALA A 182 3.65 -6.82 0.43
N GLY A 183 3.04 -6.50 -0.71
CA GLY A 183 1.70 -6.97 -1.07
C GLY A 183 1.62 -8.50 -1.22
N LYS A 184 2.61 -9.12 -1.85
CA LYS A 184 2.70 -10.59 -1.97
C LYS A 184 2.90 -11.26 -0.61
N GLU A 185 3.77 -10.71 0.23
CA GLU A 185 4.00 -11.21 1.59
C GLU A 185 2.74 -11.10 2.45
N ALA A 186 2.03 -9.97 2.40
CA ALA A 186 0.77 -9.78 3.11
C ALA A 186 -0.32 -10.75 2.60
N ALA A 187 -0.43 -10.94 1.27
CA ALA A 187 -1.37 -11.89 0.69
C ALA A 187 -1.07 -13.34 1.12
N GLU A 188 0.21 -13.73 1.16
CA GLU A 188 0.64 -15.05 1.63
C GLU A 188 0.35 -15.23 3.13
N GLN A 189 0.64 -14.23 3.96
CA GLN A 189 0.29 -14.26 5.39
C GLN A 189 -1.22 -14.39 5.60
N HIS A 190 -2.03 -13.64 4.87
CA HIS A 190 -3.49 -13.76 4.94
C HIS A 190 -3.96 -15.15 4.49
N ARG A 191 -3.38 -15.71 3.43
CA ARG A 191 -3.68 -17.07 2.98
C ARG A 191 -3.35 -18.11 4.04
N GLN A 192 -2.19 -18.00 4.70
CA GLN A 192 -1.78 -18.88 5.79
C GLN A 192 -2.74 -18.76 6.99
N GLN A 193 -3.06 -17.53 7.41
CA GLN A 193 -4.03 -17.29 8.49
C GLN A 193 -5.41 -17.89 8.18
N GLN A 194 -5.89 -17.73 6.94
CA GLN A 194 -7.16 -18.34 6.50
C GLN A 194 -7.08 -19.87 6.55
N ALA A 195 -5.99 -20.48 6.08
CA ALA A 195 -5.81 -21.92 6.15
C ALA A 195 -5.76 -22.45 7.59
N ASP A 196 -5.10 -21.73 8.50
CA ASP A 196 -5.05 -22.09 9.92
C ASP A 196 -6.39 -21.92 10.62
N LEU A 197 -7.14 -20.85 10.31
CA LEU A 197 -8.50 -20.67 10.80
C LEU A 197 -9.43 -21.77 10.28
N GLN A 198 -9.31 -22.16 9.02
CA GLN A 198 -10.08 -23.26 8.44
C GLN A 198 -9.78 -24.58 9.18
N LYS A 199 -8.50 -24.92 9.39
CA LYS A 199 -8.13 -26.12 10.16
C LYS A 199 -8.70 -26.10 11.58
N ARG A 200 -8.69 -24.94 12.24
CA ARG A 200 -9.26 -24.78 13.59
C ARG A 200 -10.78 -24.95 13.58
N LEU A 201 -11.46 -24.45 12.55
CA LEU A 201 -12.89 -24.62 12.34
C LEU A 201 -13.22 -26.10 12.13
N ASP A 202 -12.55 -26.78 11.18
CA ASP A 202 -12.73 -28.20 10.92
C ASP A 202 -12.49 -29.05 12.18
N THR A 203 -11.46 -28.70 12.96
CA THR A 203 -11.16 -29.37 14.24
C THR A 203 -12.27 -29.15 15.28
N ALA A 204 -12.81 -27.93 15.36
CA ALA A 204 -13.90 -27.61 16.28
C ALA A 204 -15.21 -28.30 15.87
N GLU A 205 -15.52 -28.34 14.58
CA GLU A 205 -16.67 -29.04 14.01
C GLU A 205 -16.58 -30.55 14.30
N ASN A 206 -15.42 -31.17 14.07
CA ASN A 206 -15.19 -32.58 14.40
C ASN A 206 -15.39 -32.85 15.90
N LYS A 207 -14.83 -32.01 16.78
CA LYS A 207 -15.02 -32.15 18.24
C LYS A 207 -16.48 -31.99 18.65
N LEU A 208 -17.21 -31.06 18.01
CA LEU A 208 -18.64 -30.86 18.27
C LEU A 208 -19.45 -32.07 17.79
N ALA A 209 -19.13 -32.64 16.63
CA ALA A 209 -19.76 -33.86 16.12
C ALA A 209 -19.47 -35.06 17.03
N GLU A 210 -18.24 -35.24 17.49
CA GLU A 210 -17.88 -36.25 18.49
C GLU A 210 -18.63 -36.05 19.81
N ALA A 211 -18.71 -34.83 20.34
CA ALA A 211 -19.45 -34.54 21.56
C ALA A 211 -20.94 -34.83 21.40
N THR A 212 -21.52 -34.44 20.27
CA THR A 212 -22.94 -34.69 19.95
C THR A 212 -23.23 -36.18 19.85
N THR A 213 -22.35 -36.95 19.18
CA THR A 213 -22.51 -38.41 19.08
C THR A 213 -22.34 -39.11 20.43
N ARG A 214 -21.35 -38.70 21.26
CA ARG A 214 -21.19 -39.21 22.63
C ARG A 214 -22.43 -38.92 23.48
N HIS A 215 -22.93 -37.68 23.49
CA HIS A 215 -24.12 -37.32 24.25
C HIS A 215 -25.37 -38.04 23.75
N ALA A 216 -25.53 -38.24 22.45
CA ALA A 216 -26.63 -39.03 21.90
C ALA A 216 -26.57 -40.49 22.38
N ALA A 217 -25.37 -41.10 22.38
CA ALA A 217 -25.16 -42.46 22.88
C ALA A 217 -25.38 -42.56 24.40
N GLU A 218 -24.90 -41.58 25.19
CA GLU A 218 -25.16 -41.49 26.63
C GLU A 218 -26.67 -41.38 26.92
N LEU A 219 -27.38 -40.49 26.22
CA LEU A 219 -28.83 -40.35 26.35
C LEU A 219 -29.58 -41.62 25.96
N GLN A 220 -29.14 -42.32 24.91
CA GLN A 220 -29.71 -43.61 24.54
C GLN A 220 -29.45 -44.66 25.63
N GLY A 221 -28.23 -44.77 26.13
CA GLY A 221 -27.88 -45.71 27.20
C GLY A 221 -28.68 -45.46 28.48
N VAL A 222 -28.84 -44.19 28.88
CA VAL A 222 -29.68 -43.78 30.01
C VAL A 222 -31.16 -44.11 29.77
N ARG A 223 -31.67 -43.87 28.55
CA ARG A 223 -33.05 -44.26 28.19
C ARG A 223 -33.26 -45.78 28.25
N GLU A 224 -32.30 -46.57 27.78
CA GLU A 224 -32.34 -48.03 27.84
C GLU A 224 -32.28 -48.55 29.28
N GLN A 225 -31.42 -47.96 30.12
CA GLN A 225 -31.36 -48.24 31.56
C GLN A 225 -32.69 -47.95 32.23
N TYR A 226 -33.24 -46.74 32.08
CA TYR A 226 -34.55 -46.38 32.65
C TYR A 226 -35.68 -47.27 32.10
N ALA A 227 -35.66 -47.63 30.82
CA ALA A 227 -36.64 -48.56 30.25
C ALA A 227 -36.53 -49.96 30.88
N GLY A 228 -35.31 -50.42 31.14
CA GLY A 228 -35.00 -51.66 31.86
C GLY A 228 -35.52 -51.63 33.29
N GLU A 229 -35.19 -50.58 34.06
CA GLU A 229 -35.66 -50.38 35.44
C GLU A 229 -37.18 -50.32 35.51
N VAL A 230 -37.84 -49.59 34.60
CA VAL A 230 -39.31 -49.53 34.52
C VAL A 230 -39.90 -50.91 34.22
N LYS A 231 -39.28 -51.70 33.32
CA LYS A 231 -39.72 -53.06 33.02
C LYS A 231 -39.55 -53.99 34.22
N GLU A 232 -38.44 -53.88 34.94
CA GLU A 232 -38.19 -54.66 36.14
C GLU A 232 -39.14 -54.28 37.28
N LEU A 233 -39.33 -52.99 37.55
CA LEU A 233 -40.31 -52.51 38.53
C LEU A 233 -41.73 -52.97 38.18
N LYS A 234 -42.13 -52.94 36.90
CA LYS A 234 -43.41 -53.49 36.45
C LYS A 234 -43.50 -55.00 36.71
N ALA A 235 -42.44 -55.76 36.44
CA ALA A 235 -42.40 -57.19 36.71
C ALA A 235 -42.45 -57.52 38.21
N GLN A 236 -41.72 -56.74 39.03
CA GLN A 236 -41.78 -56.84 40.48
C GLN A 236 -43.18 -56.52 40.99
N HIS A 237 -43.80 -55.44 40.49
CA HIS A 237 -45.16 -55.06 40.84
C HIS A 237 -46.17 -56.16 40.48
N ALA A 238 -46.11 -56.70 39.25
CA ALA A 238 -46.97 -57.80 38.82
C ALA A 238 -46.78 -59.08 39.66
N ARG A 239 -45.54 -59.38 40.09
CA ARG A 239 -45.28 -60.49 41.03
C ARG A 239 -45.91 -60.21 42.39
N THR A 240 -45.71 -59.02 42.95
CA THR A 240 -46.32 -58.66 44.24
C THR A 240 -47.85 -58.66 44.18
N GLU A 241 -48.44 -58.21 43.08
CA GLU A 241 -49.88 -58.23 42.84
C GLU A 241 -50.39 -59.67 42.75
N SER A 242 -49.70 -60.55 42.02
CA SER A 242 -50.03 -61.98 41.96
C SER A 242 -49.92 -62.67 43.33
N ASP A 243 -48.89 -62.36 44.11
CA ASP A 243 -48.71 -62.91 45.45
C ASP A 243 -49.76 -62.39 46.44
N LEU A 244 -50.14 -61.10 46.34
CA LEU A 244 -51.25 -60.53 47.10
C LEU A 244 -52.58 -61.19 46.70
N GLN A 245 -52.82 -61.41 45.42
CA GLN A 245 -54.01 -62.11 44.93
C GLN A 245 -54.09 -63.53 45.49
N LYS A 246 -52.99 -64.31 45.42
CA LYS A 246 -52.94 -65.66 46.02
C LYS A 246 -53.20 -65.64 47.53
N ARG A 247 -52.68 -64.64 48.24
CA ARG A 247 -52.93 -64.48 49.68
C ARG A 247 -54.39 -64.13 49.96
N LEU A 248 -55.02 -63.34 49.10
CA LEU A 248 -56.44 -63.00 49.18
C LEU A 248 -57.29 -64.23 48.91
N ASP A 249 -57.06 -64.96 47.82
CA ASP A 249 -57.76 -66.22 47.50
C ASP A 249 -57.60 -67.25 48.64
N ALA A 250 -56.40 -67.38 49.20
CA ALA A 250 -56.15 -68.26 50.35
C ALA A 250 -56.88 -67.81 51.61
N ALA A 251 -56.99 -66.50 51.85
CA ALA A 251 -57.74 -65.96 52.97
C ALA A 251 -59.26 -66.16 52.78
N GLU A 252 -59.77 -65.96 51.56
CA GLU A 252 -61.16 -66.23 51.19
C GLU A 252 -61.50 -67.71 51.33
N ASN A 253 -60.64 -68.61 50.87
CA ASN A 253 -60.82 -70.05 51.04
C ASN A 253 -60.82 -70.44 52.53
N LYS A 254 -59.89 -69.91 53.33
CA LYS A 254 -59.91 -70.12 54.79
C LYS A 254 -61.19 -69.58 55.42
N LEU A 255 -61.65 -68.41 54.99
CA LEU A 255 -62.89 -67.82 55.48
C LEU A 255 -64.08 -68.72 55.12
N ALA A 256 -64.14 -69.24 53.89
CA ALA A 256 -65.15 -70.19 53.45
C ALA A 256 -65.09 -71.52 54.24
N GLU A 257 -63.90 -72.06 54.48
CA GLU A 257 -63.69 -73.25 55.33
C GLU A 257 -64.16 -72.99 56.78
N THR A 258 -63.84 -71.83 57.36
CA THR A 258 -64.33 -71.47 58.70
C THR A 258 -65.84 -71.26 58.72
N ALA A 259 -66.42 -70.63 57.69
CA ALA A 259 -67.85 -70.41 57.56
C ALA A 259 -68.61 -71.74 57.42
N THR A 260 -68.09 -72.67 56.62
CA THR A 260 -68.65 -74.04 56.49
C THR A 260 -68.50 -74.83 57.79
N ARG A 261 -67.37 -74.73 58.48
CA ARG A 261 -67.17 -75.34 59.80
C ARG A 261 -68.14 -74.78 60.84
N HIS A 262 -68.29 -73.45 60.92
CA HIS A 262 -69.25 -72.80 61.80
C HIS A 262 -70.70 -73.13 61.42
N ALA A 263 -71.02 -73.25 60.14
CA ALA A 263 -72.34 -73.70 59.70
C ALA A 263 -72.62 -75.14 60.14
N ALA A 264 -71.64 -76.03 60.04
CA ALA A 264 -71.74 -77.41 60.52
C ALA A 264 -71.85 -77.47 62.06
N GLU A 265 -71.09 -76.66 62.78
CA GLU A 265 -71.19 -76.52 64.25
C GLU A 265 -72.56 -75.98 64.67
N LEU A 266 -73.09 -74.95 63.99
CA LEU A 266 -74.44 -74.42 64.23
C LEU A 266 -75.53 -75.43 63.90
N GLN A 267 -75.35 -76.25 62.86
CA GLN A 267 -76.27 -77.34 62.54
C GLN A 267 -76.23 -78.42 63.62
N GLY A 268 -75.04 -78.84 64.05
CA GLY A 268 -74.88 -79.79 65.16
C GLY A 268 -75.49 -79.27 66.46
N ALA A 269 -75.29 -77.99 66.79
CA ALA A 269 -75.92 -77.33 67.94
C ALA A 269 -77.45 -77.26 67.79
N ARG A 270 -77.98 -76.98 66.59
CA ARG A 270 -79.43 -77.02 66.32
C ARG A 270 -79.99 -78.43 66.48
N GLU A 271 -79.31 -79.45 66.01
CA GLU A 271 -79.73 -80.85 66.16
C GLU A 271 -79.73 -81.27 67.64
N GLN A 272 -78.70 -80.89 68.40
CA GLN A 272 -78.66 -81.06 69.87
C GLN A 272 -79.83 -80.34 70.56
N HIS A 273 -80.01 -79.05 70.32
CA HIS A 273 -81.12 -78.29 70.90
C HIS A 273 -82.50 -78.82 70.46
N THR A 274 -82.64 -79.32 69.24
CA THR A 274 -83.89 -79.94 68.79
C THR A 274 -84.15 -81.27 69.51
N GLY A 275 -83.10 -82.04 69.80
CA GLY A 275 -83.14 -83.21 70.66
C GLY A 275 -83.57 -82.86 72.08
N GLU A 276 -82.91 -81.88 72.69
CA GLU A 276 -83.24 -81.35 74.03
C GLU A 276 -84.67 -80.83 74.11
N ILE A 277 -85.17 -80.11 73.09
CA ILE A 277 -86.55 -79.63 73.04
C ILE A 277 -87.55 -80.79 72.94
N LYS A 278 -87.24 -81.85 72.18
CA LYS A 278 -88.09 -83.05 72.13
C LYS A 278 -88.15 -83.75 73.49
N GLU A 279 -87.01 -83.83 74.18
CA GLU A 279 -86.92 -84.45 75.50
C GLU A 279 -87.62 -83.61 76.59
N LEU A 280 -87.45 -82.29 76.56
CA LEU A 280 -88.18 -81.34 77.42
C LEU A 280 -89.70 -81.40 77.16
N LYS A 281 -90.14 -81.52 75.90
CA LYS A 281 -91.57 -81.72 75.58
C LYS A 281 -92.09 -83.05 76.11
N ALA A 282 -91.31 -84.12 76.00
CA ALA A 282 -91.68 -85.43 76.56
C ALA A 282 -91.75 -85.39 78.10
N GLN A 283 -90.84 -84.66 78.75
CA GLN A 283 -90.88 -84.41 80.19
C GLN A 283 -92.09 -83.55 80.59
N HIS A 284 -92.39 -82.49 79.84
CA HIS A 284 -93.54 -81.64 80.11
C HIS A 284 -94.86 -82.41 79.97
N ALA A 285 -95.00 -83.27 78.95
CA ALA A 285 -96.20 -84.10 78.78
C ALA A 285 -96.38 -85.12 79.93
N ARG A 286 -95.28 -85.67 80.47
CA ARG A 286 -95.32 -86.54 81.66
C ARG A 286 -95.73 -85.77 82.91
N ASN A 287 -95.13 -84.60 83.14
CA ASN A 287 -95.45 -83.74 84.29
C ASN A 287 -96.90 -83.25 84.25
N GLU A 288 -97.42 -82.91 83.08
CA GLU A 288 -98.81 -82.49 82.88
C GLU A 288 -99.79 -83.64 83.15
N SER A 289 -99.48 -84.87 82.72
CA SER A 289 -100.26 -86.07 83.06
C SER A 289 -100.30 -86.36 84.56
N ASP A 290 -99.18 -86.18 85.25
CA ASP A 290 -99.08 -86.38 86.70
C ASP A 290 -99.79 -85.28 87.50
N LEU A 291 -99.75 -84.01 87.03
CA LEU A 291 -100.53 -82.90 87.57
C LEU A 291 -102.03 -83.13 87.41
N GLN A 292 -102.47 -83.62 86.25
CA GLN A 292 -103.89 -83.92 86.00
C GLN A 292 -104.42 -85.00 86.95
N LYS A 293 -103.64 -86.07 87.17
CA LYS A 293 -103.98 -87.12 88.16
C LYS A 293 -104.05 -86.59 89.58
N ARG A 294 -103.13 -85.70 89.99
CA ARG A 294 -103.16 -85.08 91.33
C ARG A 294 -104.37 -84.19 91.52
N LEU A 295 -104.76 -83.42 90.51
CA LEU A 295 -105.93 -82.54 90.56
C LEU A 295 -107.24 -83.34 90.70
N ASP A 296 -107.39 -84.44 89.95
CA ASP A 296 -108.56 -85.33 90.07
C ASP A 296 -108.64 -85.97 91.47
N THR A 297 -107.49 -86.28 92.07
CA THR A 297 -107.43 -86.84 93.42
C THR A 297 -107.80 -85.79 94.48
N GLU A 298 -107.30 -84.55 94.35
CA GLU A 298 -107.62 -83.44 95.24
C GLU A 298 -109.10 -83.02 95.18
N LEU A 299 -109.67 -82.93 93.97
CA LEU A 299 -111.09 -82.60 93.79
C LEU A 299 -111.98 -83.65 94.45
N LYS A 300 -111.63 -84.94 94.34
CA LYS A 300 -112.38 -86.03 94.98
C LYS A 300 -112.31 -85.95 96.50
N THR A 301 -111.15 -85.63 97.08
CA THR A 301 -111.01 -85.42 98.53
C THR A 301 -111.75 -84.18 99.04
N ARG A 302 -111.73 -83.06 98.30
CA ARG A 302 -112.47 -81.85 98.69
C ARG A 302 -113.98 -82.04 98.59
N GLN A 303 -114.47 -82.80 97.60
CA GLN A 303 -115.89 -83.14 97.49
C GLN A 303 -116.35 -83.93 98.73
N THR A 304 -115.60 -84.95 99.16
CA THR A 304 -115.90 -85.71 100.38
C THR A 304 -115.81 -84.89 101.67
N ALA A 305 -114.93 -83.88 101.73
CA ALA A 305 -114.82 -82.99 102.89
C ALA A 305 -116.00 -82.00 102.98
N LEU A 306 -116.51 -81.53 101.83
CA LEU A 306 -117.66 -80.63 101.76
C LEU A 306 -118.95 -81.33 102.24
N ASP A 307 -119.17 -82.57 101.80
CA ASP A 307 -120.35 -83.36 102.21
C ASP A 307 -120.34 -83.68 103.72
N LYS A 308 -119.14 -83.86 104.32
CA LYS A 308 -118.99 -84.06 105.76
C LYS A 308 -119.25 -82.78 106.56
N ALA A 309 -118.74 -81.64 106.10
CA ALA A 309 -118.94 -80.35 106.75
C ALA A 309 -120.41 -79.88 106.70
N LEU A 310 -121.12 -80.17 105.60
CA LEU A 310 -122.56 -79.88 105.50
C LEU A 310 -123.38 -80.69 106.50
N LYS A 311 -123.03 -81.96 106.73
CA LYS A 311 -123.70 -82.83 107.70
C LYS A 311 -123.47 -82.37 109.15
N GLU A 312 -122.24 -82.01 109.50
CA GLU A 312 -121.88 -81.49 110.82
C GLU A 312 -122.50 -80.10 111.10
N ALA A 313 -122.68 -79.27 110.08
CA ALA A 313 -123.33 -77.96 110.21
C ALA A 313 -124.85 -78.06 110.45
N THR A 314 -125.53 -79.06 109.88
CA THR A 314 -126.94 -79.34 110.19
C THR A 314 -127.13 -79.81 111.64
N ASP A 315 -126.28 -80.71 112.13
CA ASP A 315 -126.36 -81.23 113.50
C ASP A 315 -126.08 -80.14 114.54
N ALA A 316 -125.13 -79.23 114.26
CA ALA A 316 -124.84 -78.08 115.12
C ALA A 316 -125.98 -77.05 115.19
N ARG A 317 -126.79 -76.95 114.13
CA ARG A 317 -127.93 -76.01 114.05
C ARG A 317 -129.12 -76.50 114.87
N GLU A 318 -129.34 -77.82 114.93
CA GLU A 318 -130.37 -78.43 115.79
C GLU A 318 -129.97 -78.37 117.27
N ALA A 319 -128.70 -78.62 117.61
CA ALA A 319 -128.20 -78.50 118.99
C ALA A 319 -128.28 -77.05 119.54
N LYS A 320 -128.04 -76.05 118.69
CA LYS A 320 -128.17 -74.63 119.06
C LYS A 320 -129.63 -74.22 119.29
N ALA A 321 -130.58 -74.77 118.52
CA ALA A 321 -132.00 -74.50 118.72
C ALA A 321 -132.51 -75.05 120.08
N ALA A 322 -132.01 -76.21 120.52
CA ALA A 322 -132.32 -76.79 121.84
C ALA A 322 -131.77 -75.94 123.00
N MET A 323 -130.50 -75.52 122.96
CA MET A 323 -129.88 -74.67 123.98
C MET A 323 -130.56 -73.29 124.13
N THR A 324 -131.13 -72.76 123.04
CA THR A 324 -131.83 -71.47 123.06
C THR A 324 -133.21 -71.56 123.73
N GLY A 325 -133.80 -72.76 123.83
CA GLY A 325 -135.02 -73.03 124.59
C GLY A 325 -134.78 -73.11 126.10
N GLU A 326 -133.70 -73.76 126.53
CA GLU A 326 -133.36 -73.95 127.95
C GLU A 326 -132.90 -72.65 128.63
N LEU A 327 -132.19 -71.78 127.91
CA LEU A 327 -131.70 -70.50 128.44
C LEU A 327 -132.82 -69.48 128.66
N LYS A 328 -133.93 -69.57 127.92
CA LYS A 328 -135.15 -68.78 128.15
C LYS A 328 -135.91 -69.24 129.39
N ALA A 329 -135.92 -70.54 129.69
CA ALA A 329 -136.54 -71.08 130.91
C ALA A 329 -135.75 -70.73 132.19
N LEU A 330 -134.41 -70.72 132.12
CA LEU A 330 -133.53 -70.35 133.25
C LEU A 330 -133.56 -68.85 133.59
N LYS A 331 -133.76 -67.97 132.61
CA LYS A 331 -133.92 -66.53 132.89
C LYS A 331 -135.26 -66.20 133.56
N ALA A 332 -136.35 -66.87 133.18
CA ALA A 332 -137.65 -66.74 133.87
C ALA A 332 -137.60 -67.25 135.33
N HIS A 333 -136.75 -68.25 135.63
CA HIS A 333 -136.57 -68.75 137.00
C HIS A 333 -135.75 -67.79 137.88
N ASN A 334 -134.73 -67.11 137.32
CA ASN A 334 -133.95 -66.12 138.06
C ASN A 334 -134.72 -64.81 138.33
N GLU A 335 -135.73 -64.48 137.51
CA GLU A 335 -136.73 -63.44 137.82
C GLU A 335 -137.61 -63.81 139.04
N GLN A 336 -137.77 -65.10 139.37
CA GLN A 336 -138.54 -65.53 140.55
C GLN A 336 -137.69 -65.68 141.83
N LEU A 337 -136.38 -65.91 141.73
CA LEU A 337 -135.51 -66.11 142.91
C LEU A 337 -134.93 -64.80 143.47
N ALA A 338 -134.72 -63.78 142.62
CA ALA A 338 -134.36 -62.44 143.09
C ALA A 338 -135.49 -61.78 143.92
N ALA A 339 -136.75 -62.23 143.73
CA ALA A 339 -137.89 -61.81 144.55
C ALA A 339 -137.87 -62.37 145.99
N LEU A 340 -137.00 -63.34 146.32
CA LEU A 340 -137.07 -64.09 147.59
C LEU A 340 -135.94 -63.83 148.60
N LEU A 341 -134.81 -63.20 148.23
CA LEU A 341 -133.63 -63.16 149.11
C LEU A 341 -133.07 -61.80 149.55
N ALA A 342 -133.54 -60.66 149.05
CA ALA A 342 -133.08 -59.34 149.53
C ALA A 342 -134.10 -58.56 150.38
N GLY A 343 -135.17 -59.23 150.85
CA GLY A 343 -136.30 -58.60 151.53
C GLY A 343 -136.69 -59.20 152.88
N LYS A 344 -135.77 -59.88 153.58
CA LYS A 344 -135.89 -60.20 155.01
C LYS A 344 -135.64 -58.90 155.81
N GLN A 345 -136.67 -58.07 155.99
CA GLN A 345 -136.68 -57.04 157.04
C GLN A 345 -138.08 -56.81 157.58
N ASN A 346 -138.70 -57.86 158.14
CA ASN A 346 -139.31 -57.79 159.48
C ASN A 346 -140.03 -59.10 159.83
N ARG A 347 -139.54 -59.74 160.91
CA ARG A 347 -140.31 -60.36 162.01
C ARG A 347 -141.26 -61.50 161.60
N GLN A 348 -140.96 -62.76 161.93
CA GLN A 348 -141.06 -63.29 163.31
C GLN A 348 -140.09 -64.46 163.63
N ARG A 349 -140.05 -64.79 164.94
CA ARG A 349 -139.35 -65.91 165.61
C ARG A 349 -139.72 -67.30 165.07
N GLN A 350 -138.79 -68.23 165.28
CA GLN A 350 -138.95 -69.69 165.45
C GLN A 350 -139.62 -70.52 164.34
N LYS A 351 -139.10 -71.75 164.26
CA LYS A 351 -139.43 -72.92 163.42
C LYS A 351 -138.75 -72.95 162.06
#